data_AF-A0A925U9G9-F1
#
_entry.id   AF-A0A925U9G9-F1
#
_cell.length_a   1.000
_cell.length_b   1.000
_cell.length_c   1.000
_cell.angle_alpha   90.00
_cell.angle_beta   90.00
_cell.angle_gamma   90.00
#
_symmetry.space_group_name_H-M   'P 1'
#
loop_
_entity.id
_entity.type
_entity.pdbx_description
1 polymer ?
#
loop_
_entity_poly.entity_id
_entity_poly.type
_entity_poly.pdbx_seq_one_letter_code
_entity_poly.pdbx_strand_id
1 'polypeptide(L)'
;MAIAPVLQWLSDPNRTYHHGKLLYEQYGNNIVTKTIINAGHQGSNYHFSYLENALKAIANTSPVTETKILIPELDSFQKENKVGAGVSDQEYAKLPPELKDIRTKAQNHFNRAKWLFARIPVTDSPAQRLQMQLQLLNDFDDNRALMAKVQAFLNTGTVAPEAAPVCKDLKPVAELTIRELLTEAKNIPTYLTKDNKRLKDSEEGSAKYFEIKTRISDRQQRLEEINRRMNE
;
A
#
# COMPACT_ATOMS: atom_id res chain seq x y z
N MET A 1 25.04 -17.73 -7.35
CA MET A 1 24.47 -17.99 -6.01
C MET A 1 23.07 -18.51 -6.18
N ALA A 2 22.66 -19.48 -5.36
CA ALA A 2 21.28 -19.98 -5.33
C ALA A 2 20.34 -18.94 -4.73
N ILE A 3 19.10 -18.91 -5.20
CA ILE A 3 18.09 -17.90 -4.84
C ILE A 3 17.57 -18.20 -3.43
N ALA A 4 17.87 -17.34 -2.45
CA ALA A 4 17.58 -17.64 -1.04
C ALA A 4 16.09 -17.91 -0.77
N PRO A 5 15.11 -17.16 -1.33
CA PRO A 5 13.69 -17.47 -1.20
C PRO A 5 13.30 -18.87 -1.71
N VAL A 6 13.92 -19.36 -2.80
CA VAL A 6 13.65 -20.71 -3.34
C VAL A 6 14.17 -21.79 -2.39
N LEU A 7 15.40 -21.63 -1.87
CA LEU A 7 15.97 -22.56 -0.89
C LEU A 7 15.19 -22.60 0.42
N GLN A 8 14.71 -21.44 0.88
CA GLN A 8 13.88 -21.34 2.06
C GLN A 8 12.55 -22.09 1.86
N TRP A 9 11.88 -21.91 0.71
CA TRP A 9 10.64 -22.63 0.42
C TRP A 9 10.85 -24.15 0.30
N LEU A 10 11.96 -24.60 -0.29
CA LEU A 10 12.28 -26.02 -0.42
C LEU A 10 12.58 -26.70 0.93
N SER A 11 13.10 -25.96 1.90
CA SER A 11 13.42 -26.47 3.24
C SER A 11 12.26 -26.33 4.25
N ASP A 12 11.25 -25.51 3.96
CA ASP A 12 10.09 -25.30 4.82
C ASP A 12 9.17 -26.54 4.83
N PRO A 13 8.87 -27.15 6.01
CA PRO A 13 7.91 -28.24 6.13
C PRO A 13 6.45 -27.79 5.92
N ASN A 14 6.14 -26.51 6.11
CA ASN A 14 4.80 -25.92 5.97
C ASN A 14 4.64 -25.15 4.65
N ARG A 15 5.47 -25.45 3.66
CA ARG A 15 5.46 -24.78 2.36
C ARG A 15 4.09 -24.87 1.67
N THR A 16 3.62 -23.73 1.14
CA THR A 16 2.35 -23.65 0.42
C THR A 16 2.55 -23.59 -1.08
N TYR A 17 1.58 -24.14 -1.84
CA TYR A 17 1.58 -24.14 -3.30
C TYR A 17 1.60 -22.72 -3.86
N HIS A 18 0.80 -21.82 -3.28
CA HIS A 18 0.74 -20.43 -3.72
C HIS A 18 2.09 -19.72 -3.61
N HIS A 19 2.81 -19.92 -2.50
CA HIS A 19 4.13 -19.34 -2.32
C HIS A 19 5.14 -19.89 -3.35
N GLY A 20 5.15 -21.22 -3.56
CA GLY A 20 6.04 -21.84 -4.54
C GLY A 20 5.72 -21.39 -5.97
N LYS A 21 4.44 -21.25 -6.31
CA LYS A 21 4.00 -20.72 -7.60
C LYS A 21 4.55 -19.32 -7.85
N LEU A 22 4.48 -18.42 -6.86
CA LEU A 22 5.04 -17.06 -6.98
C LEU A 22 6.55 -17.07 -7.21
N LEU A 23 7.27 -17.97 -6.53
CA LEU A 23 8.71 -18.17 -6.76
C LEU A 23 8.99 -18.65 -8.19
N TYR A 24 8.20 -19.60 -8.70
CA TYR A 24 8.37 -20.07 -10.07
C TYR A 24 8.00 -19.00 -11.11
N GLU A 25 6.95 -18.22 -10.88
CA GLU A 25 6.62 -17.09 -11.76
C GLU A 25 7.71 -16.01 -11.80
N GLN A 26 8.48 -15.89 -10.71
CA GLN A 26 9.54 -14.91 -10.55
C GLN A 26 10.86 -15.37 -11.18
N TYR A 27 11.21 -16.65 -11.00
CA TYR A 27 12.54 -17.18 -11.34
C TYR A 27 12.53 -18.24 -12.43
N GLY A 28 11.37 -18.80 -12.75
CA GLY A 28 11.19 -19.78 -13.82
C GLY A 28 11.07 -19.12 -15.19
N ASN A 29 11.67 -19.77 -16.19
CA ASN A 29 11.67 -19.30 -17.58
C ASN A 29 10.93 -20.25 -18.54
N ASN A 30 10.49 -21.43 -18.09
CA ASN A 30 9.84 -22.41 -18.95
C ASN A 30 8.31 -22.17 -19.00
N ILE A 31 7.82 -21.80 -20.18
CA ILE A 31 6.40 -21.48 -20.42
C ILE A 31 5.49 -22.68 -20.16
N VAL A 32 5.86 -23.88 -20.62
CA VAL A 32 5.05 -25.10 -20.43
C VAL A 32 4.92 -25.45 -18.95
N THR A 33 6.04 -25.38 -18.22
CA THR A 33 6.07 -25.61 -16.78
C THR A 33 5.22 -24.59 -16.05
N LYS A 34 5.30 -23.31 -16.45
CA LYS A 34 4.45 -22.23 -15.91
C LYS A 34 2.97 -22.50 -16.15
N THR A 35 2.58 -22.97 -17.33
CA THR A 35 1.19 -23.32 -17.64
C THR A 35 0.67 -24.45 -16.75
N ILE A 36 1.46 -25.50 -16.54
CA ILE A 36 1.10 -26.62 -15.65
C ILE A 36 0.95 -26.13 -14.20
N ILE A 37 1.90 -25.33 -13.70
CA ILE A 37 1.82 -24.74 -12.36
C ILE A 37 0.62 -23.78 -12.23
N ASN A 38 0.24 -23.10 -13.31
CA ASN A 38 -0.91 -22.20 -13.27
C ASN A 38 -2.26 -22.91 -13.18
N ALA A 39 -2.36 -24.12 -13.74
CA ALA A 39 -3.56 -24.95 -13.68
C ALA A 39 -3.75 -25.66 -12.33
N GLY A 40 -2.68 -25.78 -11.53
CA GLY A 40 -2.72 -26.44 -10.23
C GLY A 40 -3.23 -25.58 -9.08
N HIS A 41 -3.44 -26.21 -7.92
CA HIS A 41 -3.84 -25.57 -6.68
C HIS A 41 -3.30 -26.32 -5.44
N GLN A 42 -3.46 -25.72 -4.26
CA GLN A 42 -3.17 -26.38 -2.98
C GLN A 42 -3.94 -27.71 -2.85
N GLY A 43 -3.29 -28.78 -2.40
CA GLY A 43 -3.89 -30.11 -2.26
C GLY A 43 -3.79 -31.02 -3.49
N SER A 44 -3.32 -30.52 -4.65
CA SER A 44 -3.00 -31.38 -5.79
C SER A 44 -1.58 -31.92 -5.71
N ASN A 45 -1.43 -33.18 -5.31
CA ASN A 45 -0.11 -33.83 -5.16
C ASN A 45 0.72 -33.79 -6.45
N TYR A 46 0.09 -34.03 -7.61
CA TYR A 46 0.76 -34.00 -8.91
C TYR A 46 1.39 -32.62 -9.19
N HIS A 47 0.58 -31.56 -9.11
CA HIS A 47 1.05 -30.21 -9.40
C HIS A 47 2.06 -29.72 -8.36
N PHE A 48 1.88 -30.12 -7.10
CA PHE A 48 2.78 -29.77 -6.02
C PHE A 48 4.17 -30.40 -6.21
N SER A 49 4.23 -31.70 -6.49
CA SER A 49 5.49 -32.40 -6.79
C SER A 49 6.16 -31.84 -8.04
N TYR A 50 5.38 -31.48 -9.07
CA TYR A 50 5.89 -30.87 -10.29
C TYR A 50 6.52 -29.49 -10.02
N LEU A 51 5.83 -28.65 -9.24
CA LEU A 51 6.33 -27.35 -8.78
C LEU A 51 7.62 -27.49 -7.97
N GLU A 52 7.67 -28.45 -7.03
CA GLU A 52 8.84 -28.72 -6.22
C GLU A 52 10.05 -29.10 -7.07
N ASN A 53 9.88 -30.00 -8.04
CA ASN A 53 10.94 -30.40 -8.95
C ASN A 53 11.42 -29.23 -9.83
N ALA A 54 10.50 -28.38 -10.29
CA ALA A 54 10.84 -27.20 -11.07
C ALA A 54 11.65 -26.17 -10.25
N LEU A 55 11.29 -25.97 -8.98
CA LEU A 55 12.03 -25.09 -8.06
C LEU A 55 13.40 -25.67 -7.67
N LYS A 56 13.51 -26.99 -7.48
CA LYS A 56 14.82 -27.67 -7.31
C LYS A 56 15.73 -27.47 -8.52
N ALA A 57 15.18 -27.56 -9.74
CA ALA A 57 15.94 -27.31 -10.95
C ALA A 57 16.49 -25.87 -10.99
N ILE A 58 15.67 -24.88 -10.63
CA ILE A 58 16.09 -23.47 -10.52
C ILE A 58 17.21 -23.30 -9.48
N ALA A 59 17.07 -23.93 -8.31
CA ALA A 59 18.07 -23.84 -7.24
C ALA A 59 19.45 -24.40 -7.65
N ASN A 60 19.46 -25.39 -8.55
CA ASN A 60 20.68 -26.06 -9.01
C ASN A 60 21.38 -25.33 -10.17
N THR A 61 20.73 -24.37 -10.83
CA THR A 61 21.33 -23.54 -11.89
C THR A 61 22.04 -22.29 -11.32
N SER A 62 23.28 -22.01 -11.75
CA SER A 62 24.10 -20.85 -11.31
C SER A 62 24.76 -20.14 -12.51
N PRO A 63 25.00 -18.81 -12.50
CA PRO A 63 24.43 -17.79 -11.62
C PRO A 63 23.13 -17.22 -12.22
N VAL A 64 22.13 -17.04 -11.36
CA VAL A 64 20.87 -16.39 -11.69
C VAL A 64 21.16 -14.92 -11.98
N THR A 65 20.96 -14.49 -13.22
CA THR A 65 20.90 -13.07 -13.56
C THR A 65 19.79 -12.46 -12.71
N GLU A 66 20.10 -11.45 -11.88
CA GLU A 66 19.09 -10.74 -11.09
C GLU A 66 17.94 -10.35 -12.01
N THR A 67 16.82 -11.06 -11.90
CA THR A 67 15.65 -10.77 -12.73
C THR A 67 15.02 -9.53 -12.14
N LYS A 68 15.31 -8.36 -12.73
CA LYS A 68 14.74 -7.09 -12.29
C LYS A 68 13.22 -7.22 -12.33
N ILE A 69 12.59 -7.17 -11.17
CA ILE A 69 11.13 -7.11 -11.07
C ILE A 69 10.71 -5.73 -11.56
N LEU A 70 10.05 -5.69 -12.71
CA LEU A 70 9.36 -4.48 -13.16
C LEU A 70 8.05 -4.40 -12.36
N ILE A 71 7.93 -3.38 -11.52
CA ILE A 71 6.67 -3.06 -10.84
C ILE A 71 5.67 -2.67 -11.94
N PRO A 72 4.52 -3.35 -12.06
CA PRO A 72 3.57 -3.05 -13.11
C PRO A 72 3.01 -1.62 -12.96
N GLU A 73 2.76 -0.98 -14.09
CA GLU A 73 2.08 0.31 -14.14
C GLU A 73 0.62 0.16 -13.72
N LEU A 74 0.01 1.24 -13.19
CA LEU A 74 -1.36 1.20 -12.67
C LEU A 74 -2.38 0.74 -13.72
N ASP A 75 -2.18 1.13 -14.98
CA ASP A 75 -3.11 0.82 -16.08
C ASP A 75 -3.11 -0.67 -16.45
N SER A 76 -2.08 -1.43 -16.06
CA SER A 76 -2.03 -2.88 -16.26
C SER A 76 -3.03 -3.66 -15.40
N PHE A 77 -3.59 -3.03 -14.35
CA PHE A 77 -4.56 -3.65 -13.43
C PHE A 77 -6.02 -3.42 -13.83
N GLN A 78 -6.27 -2.79 -14.99
CA GLN A 78 -7.60 -2.56 -15.54
C GLN A 78 -8.23 -3.88 -16.03
N LYS A 79 -8.67 -4.75 -15.11
CA LYS A 79 -9.59 -5.86 -15.44
C LYS A 79 -10.96 -5.61 -14.82
N GLU A 80 -11.93 -5.50 -15.73
CA GLU A 80 -13.39 -5.43 -15.62
C GLU A 80 -14.02 -5.37 -14.21
N ASN A 81 -14.61 -4.20 -13.91
CA ASN A 81 -16.02 -3.97 -13.50
C ASN A 81 -16.72 -4.96 -12.54
N LYS A 82 -16.00 -5.71 -11.71
CA LYS A 82 -16.58 -6.16 -10.44
C LYS A 82 -16.22 -5.12 -9.41
N VAL A 83 -17.26 -4.43 -8.96
CA VAL A 83 -17.23 -3.38 -7.95
C VAL A 83 -16.31 -3.82 -6.81
N GLY A 84 -15.09 -3.29 -6.82
CA GLY A 84 -14.09 -3.57 -5.81
C GLY A 84 -14.57 -3.13 -4.43
N ALA A 85 -14.07 -3.81 -3.41
CA ALA A 85 -14.48 -3.66 -2.01
C ALA A 85 -14.55 -2.19 -1.58
N GLY A 86 -15.65 -1.81 -0.93
CA GLY A 86 -15.80 -0.51 -0.25
C GLY A 86 -16.96 0.36 -0.72
N VAL A 87 -17.59 0.06 -1.86
CA VAL A 87 -18.79 0.77 -2.36
C VAL A 87 -19.73 -0.28 -2.96
N SER A 88 -21.02 -0.23 -2.64
CA SER A 88 -22.02 -1.14 -3.24
C SER A 88 -22.31 -0.79 -4.70
N ASP A 89 -22.84 -1.75 -5.47
CA ASP A 89 -23.26 -1.51 -6.87
C ASP A 89 -24.25 -0.32 -6.99
N GLN A 90 -25.12 -0.17 -5.99
CA GLN A 90 -26.11 0.92 -5.93
C GLN A 90 -25.46 2.29 -5.69
N GLU A 91 -24.43 2.37 -4.84
CA GLU A 91 -23.70 3.61 -4.60
C GLU A 91 -22.82 3.96 -5.80
N TYR A 92 -22.21 2.96 -6.44
CA TYR A 92 -21.40 3.17 -7.65
C TYR A 92 -22.22 3.75 -8.81
N ALA A 93 -23.46 3.28 -8.99
CA ALA A 93 -24.36 3.81 -10.02
C ALA A 93 -24.64 5.31 -9.85
N LYS A 94 -24.69 5.79 -8.60
CA LYS A 94 -24.97 7.19 -8.23
C LYS A 94 -23.77 8.12 -8.39
N LEU A 95 -22.56 7.59 -8.60
CA LEU A 95 -21.36 8.41 -8.75
C LEU A 95 -21.33 9.14 -10.11
N PRO A 96 -20.99 10.44 -10.15
CA PRO A 96 -20.60 11.15 -11.35
C PRO A 96 -19.44 10.46 -12.09
N PRO A 97 -19.31 10.63 -13.42
CA PRO A 97 -18.22 10.04 -14.20
C PRO A 97 -16.82 10.27 -13.62
N GLU A 98 -16.52 11.51 -13.19
CA GLU A 98 -15.23 11.88 -12.60
C GLU A 98 -14.90 11.06 -11.33
N LEU A 99 -15.91 10.79 -10.48
CA LEU A 99 -15.73 9.98 -9.28
C LEU A 99 -15.62 8.48 -9.60
N LYS A 100 -16.21 8.03 -10.71
CA LYS A 100 -16.02 6.66 -11.21
C LYS A 100 -14.57 6.45 -11.66
N ASP A 101 -13.96 7.44 -12.32
CA ASP A 101 -12.56 7.38 -12.72
C ASP A 101 -11.61 7.41 -11.51
N ILE A 102 -11.89 8.30 -10.54
CA ILE A 102 -11.15 8.36 -9.26
C ILE A 102 -11.22 7.02 -8.53
N ARG A 103 -12.40 6.39 -8.49
CA ARG A 103 -12.58 5.08 -7.88
C ARG A 103 -11.80 3.99 -8.63
N THR A 104 -11.86 3.98 -9.96
CA THR A 104 -11.09 3.03 -10.78
C THR A 104 -9.60 3.16 -10.50
N LYS A 105 -9.09 4.40 -10.42
CA LYS A 105 -7.70 4.69 -10.04
C LYS A 105 -7.39 4.18 -8.63
N ALA A 106 -8.25 4.43 -7.66
CA ALA A 106 -8.08 3.93 -6.29
C ALA A 106 -8.02 2.40 -6.25
N GLN A 107 -8.89 1.72 -7.01
CA GLN A 107 -8.88 0.27 -7.12
C GLN A 107 -7.59 -0.25 -7.74
N ASN A 108 -7.05 0.42 -8.75
CA ASN A 108 -5.78 0.05 -9.37
C ASN A 108 -4.61 0.17 -8.39
N HIS A 109 -4.57 1.23 -7.57
CA HIS A 109 -3.58 1.33 -6.48
C HIS A 109 -3.71 0.17 -5.48
N PHE A 110 -4.94 -0.17 -5.07
CA PHE A 110 -5.16 -1.32 -4.18
C PHE A 110 -4.73 -2.66 -4.81
N ASN A 111 -5.04 -2.87 -6.08
CA ASN A 111 -4.66 -4.09 -6.80
C ASN A 111 -3.13 -4.20 -6.93
N ARG A 112 -2.44 -3.09 -7.23
CA ARG A 112 -0.98 -3.03 -7.25
C ARG A 112 -0.39 -3.28 -5.87
N ALA A 113 -0.96 -2.69 -4.81
CA ALA A 113 -0.56 -2.95 -3.43
C ALA A 113 -0.69 -4.44 -3.07
N LYS A 114 -1.81 -5.09 -3.42
CA LYS A 114 -2.00 -6.53 -3.20
C LYS A 114 -0.98 -7.37 -3.96
N TRP A 115 -0.68 -6.98 -5.21
CA TRP A 115 0.35 -7.64 -6.02
C TRP A 115 1.74 -7.50 -5.40
N LEU A 116 2.10 -6.29 -4.96
CA LEU A 116 3.36 -6.01 -4.27
C LEU A 116 3.49 -6.80 -2.98
N PHE A 117 2.44 -6.84 -2.16
CA PHE A 117 2.42 -7.58 -0.90
C PHE A 117 2.72 -9.07 -1.09
N ALA A 118 2.18 -9.68 -2.15
CA ALA A 118 2.46 -11.08 -2.48
C ALA A 118 3.89 -11.31 -3.00
N ARG A 119 4.47 -10.33 -3.69
CA ARG A 119 5.78 -10.45 -4.36
C ARG A 119 6.97 -10.07 -3.47
N ILE A 120 6.82 -9.16 -2.52
CA ILE A 120 7.90 -8.73 -1.60
C ILE A 120 8.60 -9.92 -0.90
N PRO A 121 7.90 -10.93 -0.34
CA PRO A 121 8.53 -12.05 0.36
C PRO A 121 9.37 -12.96 -0.56
N VAL A 122 9.04 -13.02 -1.85
CA VAL A 122 9.73 -13.87 -2.83
C VAL A 122 10.85 -13.15 -3.58
N THR A 123 11.07 -11.86 -3.31
CA THR A 123 12.13 -11.06 -3.92
C THR A 123 13.43 -11.20 -3.15
N ASP A 124 14.46 -11.73 -3.78
CA ASP A 124 15.78 -11.92 -3.15
C ASP A 124 16.52 -10.59 -2.90
N SER A 125 16.58 -9.71 -3.92
CA SER A 125 17.34 -8.45 -3.87
C SER A 125 16.82 -7.49 -2.77
N PRO A 126 17.65 -7.10 -1.78
CA PRO A 126 17.26 -6.15 -0.74
C PRO A 126 16.83 -4.78 -1.29
N ALA A 127 17.54 -4.27 -2.31
CA ALA A 127 17.23 -2.98 -2.91
C ALA A 127 15.87 -2.99 -3.62
N GLN A 128 15.58 -4.05 -4.38
CA GLN A 128 14.28 -4.21 -5.03
C GLN A 128 13.15 -4.40 -4.00
N ARG A 129 13.39 -5.17 -2.94
CA ARG A 129 12.43 -5.30 -1.83
C ARG A 129 12.10 -3.95 -1.20
N LEU A 130 13.10 -3.12 -0.92
CA LEU A 130 12.89 -1.79 -0.37
C LEU A 130 12.06 -0.92 -1.33
N GLN A 131 12.39 -0.92 -2.62
CA GLN A 131 11.63 -0.19 -3.63
C GLN A 131 10.16 -0.64 -3.68
N MET A 132 9.91 -1.96 -3.66
CA MET A 132 8.56 -2.51 -3.64
C MET A 132 7.79 -2.16 -2.36
N GLN A 133 8.46 -2.16 -1.20
CA GLN A 133 7.86 -1.77 0.08
C GLN A 133 7.49 -0.29 0.11
N LEU A 134 8.36 0.59 -0.40
CA LEU A 134 8.05 2.02 -0.52
C LEU A 134 6.87 2.25 -1.47
N GLN A 135 6.84 1.55 -2.61
CA GLN A 135 5.71 1.64 -3.54
C GLN A 135 4.41 1.10 -2.93
N LEU A 136 4.48 0.03 -2.14
CA LEU A 136 3.33 -0.53 -1.43
C LEU A 136 2.72 0.50 -0.45
N LEU A 137 3.56 1.21 0.30
CA LEU A 137 3.11 2.26 1.21
C LEU A 137 2.47 3.42 0.45
N ASN A 138 3.12 3.90 -0.62
CA ASN A 138 2.56 4.95 -1.47
C ASN A 138 1.20 4.55 -2.05
N ASP A 139 1.05 3.31 -2.52
CA ASP A 139 -0.23 2.82 -3.08
C ASP A 139 -1.35 2.79 -2.04
N PHE A 140 -1.06 2.47 -0.78
CA PHE A 140 -2.06 2.53 0.28
C PHE A 140 -2.44 3.96 0.64
N ASP A 141 -1.48 4.89 0.67
CA ASP A 141 -1.75 6.30 0.94
C ASP A 141 -2.56 6.94 -0.19
N ASP A 142 -2.20 6.68 -1.45
CA ASP A 142 -2.93 7.14 -2.64
C ASP A 142 -4.34 6.53 -2.71
N ASN A 143 -4.47 5.22 -2.47
CA ASN A 143 -5.78 4.57 -2.40
C ASN A 143 -6.67 5.21 -1.33
N ARG A 144 -6.13 5.44 -0.12
CA ARG A 144 -6.88 6.07 0.97
C ARG A 144 -7.30 7.50 0.61
N ALA A 145 -6.40 8.28 0.01
CA ALA A 145 -6.70 9.66 -0.39
C ALA A 145 -7.80 9.72 -1.46
N LEU A 146 -7.74 8.85 -2.48
CA LEU A 146 -8.76 8.78 -3.53
C LEU A 146 -10.10 8.27 -2.99
N MET A 147 -10.09 7.24 -2.14
CA MET A 147 -11.31 6.71 -1.52
C MET A 147 -11.96 7.72 -0.57
N ALA A 148 -11.19 8.57 0.11
CA ALA A 148 -11.72 9.66 0.92
C ALA A 148 -12.54 10.65 0.09
N LYS A 149 -12.11 10.96 -1.16
CA LYS A 149 -12.89 11.81 -2.09
C LYS A 149 -14.23 11.18 -2.47
N VAL A 150 -14.23 9.87 -2.75
CA VAL A 150 -15.46 9.12 -3.07
C VAL A 150 -16.40 9.11 -1.87
N GLN A 151 -15.88 8.84 -0.67
CA GLN A 151 -16.69 8.80 0.55
C GLN A 151 -17.25 10.17 0.92
N ALA A 152 -16.47 11.24 0.75
CA ALA A 152 -16.94 12.61 0.96
C ALA A 152 -18.18 12.91 0.10
N PHE A 153 -18.15 12.56 -1.18
CA PHE A 153 -19.31 12.72 -2.07
C PHE A 153 -20.51 11.87 -1.63
N LEU A 154 -20.29 10.61 -1.26
CA LEU A 154 -21.40 9.75 -0.78
C LEU A 154 -22.06 10.32 0.49
N ASN A 155 -21.28 11.02 1.32
CA ASN A 155 -21.77 11.63 2.56
C ASN A 155 -22.43 13.01 2.34
N THR A 156 -21.91 13.84 1.43
CA THR A 156 -22.33 15.25 1.29
C THR A 156 -23.09 15.56 -0.01
N GLY A 157 -23.07 14.66 -0.99
CA GLY A 157 -23.65 14.87 -2.33
C GLY A 157 -22.91 15.89 -3.19
N THR A 158 -21.80 16.45 -2.70
CA THR A 158 -20.99 17.46 -3.39
C THR A 158 -19.60 16.91 -3.69
N VAL A 159 -19.11 17.13 -4.91
CA VAL A 159 -17.73 16.78 -5.26
C VAL A 159 -16.84 17.77 -4.52
N ALA A 160 -16.19 17.29 -3.45
CA ALA A 160 -15.27 18.13 -2.71
C ALA A 160 -14.19 18.63 -3.70
N PRO A 161 -13.95 19.96 -3.80
CA PRO A 161 -12.81 20.46 -4.55
C PRO A 161 -11.55 19.81 -4.00
N GLU A 162 -10.55 19.62 -4.87
CA GLU A 162 -9.31 18.90 -4.61
C GLU A 162 -8.74 19.26 -3.23
N ALA A 163 -9.06 18.41 -2.24
CA ALA A 163 -8.79 18.74 -0.87
C ALA A 163 -7.29 18.65 -0.64
N ALA A 164 -6.75 19.75 -0.11
CA ALA A 164 -5.49 19.81 0.59
C ALA A 164 -5.31 18.59 1.51
N PRO A 165 -4.06 18.14 1.74
CA PRO A 165 -3.75 16.91 2.46
C PRO A 165 -4.56 16.79 3.75
N VAL A 166 -5.25 15.64 3.85
CA VAL A 166 -6.17 15.25 4.92
C VAL A 166 -5.58 15.56 6.29
N CYS A 167 -5.97 16.71 6.86
CA CYS A 167 -5.93 16.90 8.29
C CYS A 167 -7.12 16.10 8.82
N LYS A 168 -6.83 14.95 9.43
CA LYS A 168 -7.81 14.05 10.05
C LYS A 168 -8.88 14.85 10.76
N ASP A 169 -10.14 14.42 10.65
CA ASP A 169 -11.28 14.88 11.46
C ASP A 169 -10.94 14.77 12.95
N LEU A 170 -10.23 15.75 13.47
CA LEU A 170 -9.95 15.93 14.88
C LEU A 170 -11.16 16.67 15.43
N LYS A 171 -11.81 16.08 16.43
CA LYS A 171 -12.89 16.76 17.16
C LYS A 171 -12.45 18.19 17.52
N PRO A 172 -13.33 19.20 17.39
CA PRO A 172 -13.04 20.56 17.83
C PRO A 172 -12.49 20.55 19.25
N VAL A 173 -11.50 21.39 19.55
CA VAL A 173 -10.86 21.42 20.88
C VAL A 173 -11.90 21.65 21.98
N ALA A 174 -12.99 22.37 21.70
CA ALA A 174 -14.12 22.62 22.60
C ALA A 174 -14.89 21.34 23.01
N GLU A 175 -14.87 20.28 22.19
CA GLU A 175 -15.62 19.04 22.42
C GLU A 175 -14.81 17.95 23.13
N LEU A 176 -13.51 18.18 23.34
CA LEU A 176 -12.64 17.22 24.01
C LEU A 176 -12.95 17.13 25.50
N THR A 177 -12.82 15.94 26.07
CA THR A 177 -12.81 15.75 27.53
C THR A 177 -11.47 16.21 28.12
N ILE A 178 -11.43 16.51 29.42
CA ILE A 178 -10.20 16.92 30.12
C ILE A 178 -9.07 15.88 29.94
N ARG A 179 -9.41 14.59 29.95
CA ARG A 179 -8.45 13.50 29.75
C ARG A 179 -7.88 13.50 28.33
N GLU A 180 -8.70 13.78 27.32
CA GLU A 180 -8.27 13.90 25.93
C GLU A 180 -7.39 15.14 25.73
N LEU A 181 -7.75 16.29 26.35
CA LEU A 181 -6.93 17.50 26.34
C LEU A 181 -5.53 17.26 26.89
N LEU A 182 -5.40 16.63 28.06
CA LEU A 182 -4.11 16.31 28.67
C LEU A 182 -3.28 15.35 27.80
N THR A 183 -3.96 14.39 27.15
CA THR A 183 -3.31 13.42 26.26
C THR A 183 -2.80 14.10 24.98
N GLU A 184 -3.60 14.97 24.37
CA GLU A 184 -3.20 15.73 23.19
C GLU A 184 -2.08 16.74 23.51
N ALA A 185 -2.18 17.48 24.63
CA ALA A 185 -1.15 18.41 25.09
C ALA A 185 0.22 17.75 25.24
N LYS A 186 0.26 16.50 25.73
CA LYS A 186 1.51 15.72 25.85
C LYS A 186 2.06 15.26 24.50
N ASN A 187 1.19 14.92 23.55
CA ASN A 187 1.59 14.27 22.30
C ASN A 187 1.97 15.27 21.19
N ILE A 188 1.28 16.42 21.11
CA ILE A 188 1.50 17.42 20.06
C ILE A 188 2.96 17.90 19.99
N PRO A 189 3.67 18.19 21.09
CA PRO A 189 5.08 18.57 21.04
C PRO A 189 5.96 17.52 20.36
N THR A 190 5.73 16.23 20.63
CA THR A 190 6.47 15.13 19.99
C THR A 190 6.23 15.09 18.48
N TYR A 191 5.00 15.36 18.05
CA TYR A 191 4.65 15.42 16.63
C TYR A 191 5.26 16.64 15.94
N LEU A 192 5.28 17.80 16.60
CA LEU A 192 5.96 18.99 16.11
C LEU A 192 7.46 18.74 15.94
N THR A 193 8.13 18.06 16.88
CA THR A 193 9.55 17.71 16.71
C THR A 193 9.78 16.83 15.48
N LYS A 194 8.92 15.83 15.26
CA LYS A 194 9.02 14.93 14.09
C LYS A 194 8.79 15.66 12.77
N ASP A 195 7.79 16.54 12.71
CA ASP A 195 7.51 17.33 11.51
C ASP A 195 8.62 18.33 11.22
N ASN A 196 9.15 19.01 12.23
CA ASN A 196 10.29 19.92 12.07
C ASN A 196 11.53 19.19 11.53
N LYS A 197 11.76 17.95 11.95
CA LYS A 197 12.82 17.11 11.38
C LYS A 197 12.55 16.81 9.90
N ARG A 198 11.32 16.40 9.58
CA ARG A 198 10.91 16.13 8.18
C ARG A 198 10.97 17.37 7.30
N LEU A 199 10.69 18.55 7.84
CA LEU A 199 10.77 19.83 7.13
C LEU A 199 12.22 20.13 6.74
N LYS A 200 13.17 19.91 7.66
CA LYS A 200 14.62 20.04 7.41
C LYS A 200 15.11 19.04 6.36
N ASP A 201 14.54 17.83 6.35
CA ASP A 201 14.90 16.77 5.41
C ASP A 201 14.20 16.92 4.04
N SER A 202 13.29 17.90 3.87
CA SER A 202 12.53 18.11 2.63
C SER A 202 13.13 19.23 1.80
N GLU A 203 13.09 19.06 0.47
CA GLU A 203 13.53 20.08 -0.48
C GLU A 203 12.62 21.32 -0.39
N GLU A 204 13.24 22.48 -0.16
CA GLU A 204 12.55 23.76 -0.01
C GLU A 204 11.79 24.12 -1.30
N GLY A 205 10.51 24.49 -1.17
CA GLY A 205 9.63 24.77 -2.31
C GLY A 205 8.92 23.55 -2.92
N SER A 206 9.18 22.34 -2.43
CA SER A 206 8.45 21.14 -2.88
C SER A 206 7.01 21.07 -2.35
N ALA A 207 6.14 20.34 -3.08
CA ALA A 207 4.83 19.83 -2.64
C ALA A 207 4.76 19.49 -1.13
N LYS A 208 5.70 18.62 -0.77
CA LYS A 208 5.85 18.02 0.55
C LYS A 208 6.33 19.03 1.59
N TYR A 209 7.20 19.98 1.22
CA TYR A 209 7.65 21.05 2.13
C TYR A 209 6.47 21.91 2.58
N PHE A 210 5.61 22.34 1.64
CA PHE A 210 4.43 23.14 1.95
C PHE A 210 3.43 22.37 2.83
N GLU A 211 3.19 21.09 2.52
CA GLU A 211 2.34 20.23 3.34
C GLU A 211 2.85 20.10 4.79
N ILE A 212 4.15 19.87 4.97
CA ILE A 212 4.74 19.74 6.31
C ILE A 212 4.62 21.08 7.07
N LYS A 213 4.81 22.21 6.38
CA LYS A 213 4.69 23.54 6.98
C LYS A 213 3.26 23.82 7.45
N THR A 214 2.25 23.50 6.65
CA THR A 214 0.84 23.61 7.04
C THR A 214 0.55 22.75 8.27
N ARG A 215 1.02 21.50 8.28
CA ARG A 215 0.82 20.58 9.40
C ARG A 215 1.45 21.07 10.72
N ILE A 216 2.61 21.72 10.64
CA ILE A 216 3.24 22.36 11.80
C ILE A 216 2.36 23.50 12.31
N SER A 217 1.89 24.37 11.41
CA SER A 217 1.00 25.50 11.75
C SER A 217 -0.27 25.03 12.43
N ASP A 218 -0.96 24.03 11.86
CA ASP A 218 -2.21 23.49 12.41
C ASP A 218 -2.01 22.91 13.83
N ARG A 219 -0.88 22.22 14.04
CA ARG A 219 -0.54 21.64 15.34
C ARG A 219 -0.16 22.68 16.38
N GLN A 220 0.48 23.78 15.97
CA GLN A 220 0.76 24.91 16.85
C GLN A 220 -0.52 25.60 17.29
N GLN A 221 -1.40 25.93 16.34
CA GLN A 221 -2.71 26.53 16.63
C GLN A 221 -3.55 25.63 17.56
N ARG A 222 -3.56 24.32 17.31
CA ARG A 222 -4.28 23.38 18.17
C ARG A 222 -3.69 23.30 19.58
N LEU A 223 -2.37 23.35 19.72
CA LEU A 223 -1.71 23.36 21.04
C LEU A 223 -2.02 24.65 21.81
N GLU A 224 -2.01 25.80 21.13
CA GLU A 224 -2.39 27.09 21.72
C GLU A 224 -3.83 27.05 22.24
N GLU A 225 -4.76 26.53 21.43
CA GLU A 225 -6.16 26.41 21.81
C GLU A 225 -6.38 25.44 22.98
N ILE A 226 -5.66 24.29 23.00
CA ILE A 226 -5.69 23.35 24.13
C ILE A 226 -5.17 24.03 25.40
N ASN A 227 -4.05 24.75 25.31
CA ASN A 227 -3.47 25.45 26.46
C ASN A 227 -4.39 26.57 26.97
N ARG A 228 -5.07 27.29 26.07
CA ARG A 228 -6.08 28.28 26.45
C ARG A 228 -7.18 27.62 27.27
N ARG A 229 -7.78 26.54 26.76
CA ARG A 229 -8.88 25.82 27.41
C ARG A 229 -8.48 25.14 28.72
N MET A 230 -7.22 24.73 28.89
CA MET A 230 -6.74 24.15 30.15
C MET A 230 -6.47 25.21 31.23
N ASN A 231 -6.35 26.49 30.86
CA ASN A 231 -6.11 27.61 31.78
C ASN A 231 -7.38 28.43 32.10
N GLU A 232 -8.50 28.13 31.44
CA GLU A 232 -9.86 28.61 31.75
C GLU A 232 -10.52 27.74 32.83
#